data_AF-A0A087DTV0-F1
#
_entry.id   AF-A0A087DTV0-F1
#
_cell.length_a   1.000
_cell.length_b   1.000
_cell.length_c   1.000
_cell.angle_alpha   90.00
_cell.angle_beta   90.00
_cell.angle_gamma   90.00
#
_symmetry.space_group_name_H-M   'P 1'
#
loop_
_entity.id
_entity.type
_entity.pdbx_description
1 polymer ?
#
loop_
_entity_poly.entity_id
_entity_poly.type
_entity_poly.pdbx_seq_one_letter_code
_entity_poly.pdbx_strand_id
1 'polypeptide(L)'
;MDAVADQVRDERAARIILSMIAEPADPATGGTLREHGGIETLRLAQSDSPIPDMDAMRTRVWRERLAPKLTPDVLARVDGYRQGGMAALIPGDQHWPTALADLGDRAPYVLWAKGAASLLSGSLSDRVTITGSRAATHYGEHVAGELATCLANAERVIIGGGAYGIEAAAHRGALTAGGQTVAVLAGGIDRRYPAGNAELLDRIGDVGLLVSERPPQSAPTRQMFLARHRLMAASLAVKPTGHAALLYEYMFTCTIVFMATMVVRCHHCKVDDNKMRTNMTNGCERS
;
A
#
# COMPACT_ATOMS: atom_id res chain seq x y z
N MET A 1 -11.31 -35.91 -3.86
CA MET A 1 -11.48 -34.78 -2.93
C MET A 1 -11.54 -33.56 -3.82
N ASP A 2 -12.67 -32.88 -3.89
CA ASP A 2 -12.84 -31.75 -4.81
C ASP A 2 -11.77 -30.71 -4.53
N ALA A 3 -11.12 -30.20 -5.58
CA ALA A 3 -10.06 -29.21 -5.43
C ALA A 3 -10.64 -28.00 -4.68
N VAL A 4 -9.86 -27.40 -3.76
CA VAL A 4 -10.32 -26.21 -3.02
C VAL A 4 -10.73 -25.10 -3.99
N ALA A 5 -10.11 -25.04 -5.17
CA ALA A 5 -10.42 -24.09 -6.23
C ALA A 5 -11.86 -24.21 -6.76
N ASP A 6 -12.42 -25.43 -6.83
CA ASP A 6 -13.76 -25.67 -7.35
C ASP A 6 -14.86 -25.23 -6.37
N GLN A 7 -14.50 -25.01 -5.09
CA GLN A 7 -15.40 -24.51 -4.05
C GLN A 7 -15.35 -22.98 -3.89
N VAL A 8 -14.45 -22.28 -4.62
CA VAL A 8 -14.31 -20.83 -4.53
C VAL A 8 -15.43 -20.16 -5.32
N ARG A 9 -16.23 -19.34 -4.61
CA ARG A 9 -17.47 -18.76 -5.14
C ARG A 9 -17.28 -17.64 -6.15
N ASP A 10 -16.26 -16.81 -5.96
CA ASP A 10 -16.08 -15.58 -6.73
C ASP A 10 -14.61 -15.11 -6.74
N GLU A 11 -14.31 -14.16 -7.62
CA GLU A 11 -12.98 -13.56 -7.81
C GLU A 11 -12.42 -12.94 -6.52
N ARG A 12 -13.29 -12.37 -5.69
CA ARG A 12 -12.90 -11.74 -4.42
C ARG A 12 -12.43 -12.78 -3.42
N ALA A 13 -13.19 -13.87 -3.26
CA ALA A 13 -12.80 -15.00 -2.44
C ALA A 13 -11.46 -15.58 -2.91
N ALA A 14 -11.28 -15.76 -4.22
CA ALA A 14 -10.01 -16.26 -4.76
C ALA A 14 -8.81 -15.35 -4.42
N ARG A 15 -8.97 -14.03 -4.58
CA ARG A 15 -7.94 -13.04 -4.23
C ARG A 15 -7.64 -12.96 -2.74
N ILE A 16 -8.66 -13.10 -1.89
CA ILE A 16 -8.47 -13.23 -0.44
C ILE A 16 -7.61 -14.45 -0.13
N ILE A 17 -7.95 -15.61 -0.71
CA ILE A 17 -7.19 -16.86 -0.55
C ILE A 17 -5.74 -16.65 -0.99
N LEU A 18 -5.51 -16.09 -2.18
CA LEU A 18 -4.17 -15.80 -2.69
C LEU A 18 -3.37 -14.93 -1.71
N SER A 19 -3.98 -13.89 -1.12
CA SER A 19 -3.32 -13.05 -0.10
C SER A 19 -2.89 -13.79 1.17
N MET A 20 -3.51 -14.94 1.46
CA MET A 20 -3.21 -15.78 2.62
C MET A 20 -2.10 -16.79 2.36
N ILE A 21 -1.99 -17.28 1.12
CA ILE A 21 -1.09 -18.39 0.78
C ILE A 21 0.17 -17.95 0.02
N ALA A 22 0.06 -16.87 -0.77
CA ALA A 22 1.14 -16.33 -1.58
C ALA A 22 1.86 -15.18 -0.88
N GLU A 23 3.13 -14.99 -1.24
CA GLU A 23 3.88 -13.80 -0.82
C GLU A 23 3.40 -12.57 -1.61
N PRO A 24 3.31 -11.40 -0.97
CA PRO A 24 2.90 -10.19 -1.67
C PRO A 24 3.95 -9.80 -2.71
N ALA A 25 3.50 -9.23 -3.83
CA ALA A 25 4.35 -8.85 -4.96
C ALA A 25 5.16 -10.01 -5.59
N ASP A 26 4.73 -11.26 -5.44
CA ASP A 26 5.30 -12.39 -6.18
C ASP A 26 4.90 -12.29 -7.66
N PRO A 27 5.86 -12.09 -8.60
CA PRO A 27 5.53 -11.86 -10.01
C PRO A 27 4.89 -13.08 -10.69
N ALA A 28 5.22 -14.29 -10.26
CA ALA A 28 4.62 -15.50 -10.81
C ALA A 28 3.12 -15.59 -10.49
N THR A 29 2.76 -15.40 -9.22
CA THR A 29 1.36 -15.36 -8.78
C THR A 29 0.63 -14.17 -9.39
N GLY A 30 1.24 -12.98 -9.40
CA GLY A 30 0.59 -11.78 -9.93
C GLY A 30 0.39 -11.79 -11.44
N GLY A 31 1.35 -12.34 -12.20
CA GLY A 31 1.21 -12.53 -13.64
C GLY A 31 0.08 -13.50 -13.98
N THR A 32 0.08 -14.67 -13.33
CA THR A 32 -0.99 -15.67 -13.47
C THR A 32 -2.36 -15.10 -13.11
N LEU A 33 -2.44 -14.33 -12.01
CA LEU A 33 -3.67 -13.65 -11.58
C LEU A 33 -4.14 -12.61 -12.58
N ARG A 34 -3.24 -11.83 -13.16
CA ARG A 34 -3.59 -10.80 -14.15
C ARG A 34 -4.14 -11.42 -15.44
N GLU A 35 -3.55 -12.53 -15.88
CA GLU A 35 -3.89 -13.15 -17.16
C GLU A 35 -5.14 -14.03 -17.08
N HIS A 36 -5.30 -14.80 -15.99
CA HIS A 36 -6.34 -15.83 -15.89
C HIS A 36 -7.41 -15.55 -14.83
N GLY A 37 -7.21 -14.55 -13.98
CA GLY A 37 -8.08 -14.29 -12.83
C GLY A 37 -7.79 -15.21 -11.64
N GLY A 38 -8.42 -14.91 -10.51
CA GLY A 38 -8.11 -15.52 -9.23
C GLY A 38 -8.53 -16.98 -9.14
N ILE A 39 -9.74 -17.31 -9.59
CA ILE A 39 -10.25 -18.69 -9.53
C ILE A 39 -9.35 -19.63 -10.34
N GLU A 40 -9.00 -19.22 -11.56
CA GLU A 40 -8.15 -20.04 -12.42
C GLU A 40 -6.71 -20.11 -11.90
N THR A 41 -6.18 -19.04 -11.30
CA THR A 41 -4.88 -19.09 -10.62
C THR A 41 -4.87 -20.16 -9.52
N LEU A 42 -5.93 -20.27 -8.73
CA LEU A 42 -6.04 -21.31 -7.69
C LEU A 42 -6.18 -22.73 -8.26
N ARG A 43 -6.87 -22.88 -9.41
CA ARG A 43 -6.95 -24.15 -10.13
C ARG A 43 -5.57 -24.55 -10.68
N LEU A 44 -4.87 -23.63 -11.35
CA LEU A 44 -3.53 -23.86 -11.89
C LEU A 44 -2.52 -24.25 -10.80
N ALA A 45 -2.67 -23.71 -9.58
CA ALA A 45 -1.85 -24.08 -8.43
C ALA A 45 -2.07 -25.53 -7.95
N GLN A 46 -3.26 -26.11 -8.17
CA GLN A 46 -3.61 -27.48 -7.77
C GLN A 46 -3.58 -28.49 -8.94
N SER A 47 -3.42 -28.03 -10.18
CA SER A 47 -3.36 -28.88 -11.39
C SER A 47 -1.93 -29.18 -11.82
N ASP A 48 -1.76 -30.16 -12.72
CA ASP A 48 -0.49 -30.44 -13.40
C ASP A 48 -0.33 -29.71 -14.75
N SER A 49 -1.28 -28.84 -15.13
CA SER A 49 -1.27 -28.15 -16.42
C SER A 49 -0.04 -27.22 -16.57
N PRO A 50 0.45 -26.93 -17.78
CA PRO A 50 1.44 -25.86 -17.95
C PRO A 50 0.82 -24.49 -17.65
N ILE A 51 1.62 -23.53 -17.17
CA ILE A 51 1.22 -22.13 -17.03
C ILE A 51 1.85 -21.36 -18.19
N PRO A 52 1.06 -20.63 -19.01
CA PRO A 52 1.60 -19.76 -20.06
C PRO A 52 2.68 -18.82 -19.52
N ASP A 53 3.72 -18.57 -20.33
CA ASP A 53 4.83 -17.66 -20.00
C ASP A 53 5.62 -18.00 -18.72
N MET A 54 5.47 -19.21 -18.18
CA MET A 54 6.24 -19.72 -17.05
C MET A 54 6.90 -21.07 -17.38
N ASP A 55 8.22 -21.16 -17.25
CA ASP A 55 8.92 -22.42 -17.49
C ASP A 55 8.53 -23.52 -16.49
N ALA A 56 8.83 -24.77 -16.83
CA ALA A 56 8.43 -25.94 -16.05
C ALA A 56 9.02 -25.93 -14.62
N MET A 57 10.26 -25.44 -14.44
CA MET A 57 10.91 -25.40 -13.14
C MET A 57 10.27 -24.33 -12.24
N ARG A 58 10.03 -23.13 -12.79
CA ARG A 58 9.33 -22.06 -12.08
C ARG A 58 7.90 -22.46 -11.73
N THR A 59 7.19 -23.09 -12.65
CA THR A 59 5.84 -23.62 -12.42
C THR A 59 5.82 -24.61 -11.27
N ARG A 60 6.78 -25.56 -11.25
CA ARG A 60 6.92 -26.53 -10.16
C ARG A 60 7.18 -25.86 -8.81
N VAL A 61 8.15 -24.94 -8.73
CA VAL A 61 8.48 -24.23 -7.49
C VAL A 61 7.30 -23.37 -7.01
N TRP A 62 6.58 -22.73 -7.93
CA TRP A 62 5.39 -21.95 -7.62
C TRP A 62 4.28 -22.82 -6.99
N ARG A 63 4.00 -24.00 -7.57
CA ARG A 63 3.05 -24.98 -7.00
C ARG A 63 3.48 -25.52 -5.65
N GLU A 64 4.75 -25.92 -5.51
CA GLU A 64 5.29 -26.44 -4.25
C GLU A 64 5.11 -25.44 -3.09
N ARG A 65 5.06 -24.13 -3.37
CA ARG A 65 4.81 -23.08 -2.37
C ARG A 65 3.33 -22.86 -2.05
N LEU A 66 2.45 -22.98 -3.04
CA LEU A 66 1.02 -22.61 -2.91
C LEU A 66 0.11 -23.80 -2.60
N ALA A 67 0.26 -24.91 -3.34
CA ALA A 67 -0.64 -26.05 -3.29
C ALA A 67 -0.78 -26.64 -1.87
N PRO A 68 0.30 -26.82 -1.07
CA PRO A 68 0.17 -27.36 0.29
C PRO A 68 -0.63 -26.47 1.24
N LYS A 69 -0.75 -25.17 0.94
CA LYS A 69 -1.49 -24.20 1.75
C LYS A 69 -2.95 -24.07 1.33
N LEU A 70 -3.36 -24.66 0.21
CA LEU A 70 -4.74 -24.68 -0.27
C LEU A 70 -5.51 -25.81 0.42
N THR A 71 -5.84 -25.58 1.70
CA THR A 71 -6.61 -26.52 2.51
C THR A 71 -8.07 -26.06 2.65
N PRO A 72 -9.02 -26.97 2.95
CA PRO A 72 -10.41 -26.59 3.23
C PRO A 72 -10.57 -25.51 4.31
N ASP A 73 -9.67 -25.47 5.30
CA ASP A 73 -9.68 -24.46 6.38
C ASP A 73 -9.52 -23.02 5.86
N VAL A 74 -8.88 -22.84 4.71
CA VAL A 74 -8.70 -21.52 4.10
C VAL A 74 -10.05 -20.95 3.65
N LEU A 75 -10.98 -21.79 3.16
CA LEU A 75 -12.33 -21.37 2.80
C LEU A 75 -13.11 -20.88 4.02
N ALA A 76 -13.02 -21.60 5.14
CA ALA A 76 -13.68 -21.20 6.39
C ALA A 76 -13.19 -19.83 6.90
N ARG A 77 -11.89 -19.55 6.73
CA ARG A 77 -11.30 -18.24 7.09
C ARG A 77 -11.80 -17.10 6.21
N VAL A 78 -11.98 -17.33 4.90
CA VAL A 78 -12.55 -16.33 3.97
C VAL A 78 -13.94 -15.89 4.44
N ASP A 79 -14.78 -16.84 4.83
CA ASP A 79 -16.14 -16.58 5.31
C ASP A 79 -16.14 -15.80 6.63
N GLY A 80 -15.20 -16.09 7.53
CA GLY A 80 -15.01 -15.30 8.76
C GLY A 80 -14.69 -13.83 8.48
N TYR A 81 -13.91 -13.53 7.44
CA TYR A 81 -13.57 -12.14 7.10
C TYR A 81 -14.74 -11.36 6.50
N ARG A 82 -15.67 -12.03 5.81
CA ARG A 82 -16.87 -11.39 5.25
C ARG A 82 -17.79 -10.81 6.34
N GLN A 83 -17.73 -11.35 7.55
CA GLN A 83 -18.53 -10.88 8.68
C GLN A 83 -17.82 -9.78 9.51
N GLY A 84 -16.57 -9.47 9.20
CA GLY A 84 -15.83 -8.39 9.86
C GLY A 84 -16.18 -7.01 9.30
N GLY A 85 -16.12 -5.96 10.12
CA GLY A 85 -16.31 -4.55 9.71
C GLY A 85 -15.16 -3.99 8.86
N MET A 86 -14.59 -4.80 7.97
CA MET A 86 -13.45 -4.49 7.10
C MET A 86 -13.83 -4.83 5.66
N ALA A 87 -13.47 -3.97 4.72
CA ALA A 87 -13.69 -4.23 3.31
C ALA A 87 -12.46 -4.92 2.70
N ALA A 88 -12.68 -5.94 1.88
CA ALA A 88 -11.64 -6.58 1.07
C ALA A 88 -11.80 -6.10 -0.38
N LEU A 89 -11.08 -5.04 -0.77
CA LEU A 89 -11.17 -4.42 -2.09
C LEU A 89 -10.37 -5.23 -3.13
N ILE A 90 -10.89 -5.34 -4.35
CA ILE A 90 -10.23 -5.96 -5.52
C ILE A 90 -10.31 -5.02 -6.73
N PRO A 91 -9.48 -5.23 -7.77
CA PRO A 91 -9.63 -4.52 -9.04
C PRO A 91 -11.06 -4.63 -9.57
N GLY A 92 -11.65 -3.50 -9.95
CA GLY A 92 -13.04 -3.40 -10.38
C GLY A 92 -13.99 -2.82 -9.33
N ASP A 93 -13.58 -2.78 -8.05
CA ASP A 93 -14.35 -2.09 -7.03
C ASP A 93 -14.27 -0.57 -7.17
N GLN A 94 -15.35 0.12 -6.78
CA GLN A 94 -15.45 1.58 -6.82
C GLN A 94 -14.27 2.31 -6.15
N HIS A 95 -13.80 1.78 -5.02
CA HIS A 95 -12.73 2.38 -4.21
C HIS A 95 -11.36 1.77 -4.48
N TRP A 96 -11.20 0.94 -5.52
CA TRP A 96 -9.91 0.40 -5.87
C TRP A 96 -9.01 1.50 -6.46
N PRO A 97 -7.81 1.74 -5.89
CA PRO A 97 -6.87 2.74 -6.42
C PRO A 97 -6.28 2.27 -7.76
N THR A 98 -6.75 2.87 -8.86
CA THR A 98 -6.33 2.50 -10.23
C THR A 98 -4.83 2.67 -10.48
N ALA A 99 -4.17 3.57 -9.76
CA ALA A 99 -2.71 3.76 -9.81
C ALA A 99 -1.90 2.51 -9.43
N LEU A 100 -2.49 1.56 -8.69
CA LEU A 100 -1.81 0.31 -8.39
C LEU A 100 -1.63 -0.60 -9.61
N ALA A 101 -2.31 -0.33 -10.72
CA ALA A 101 -2.08 -1.04 -11.98
C ALA A 101 -0.64 -0.84 -12.49
N ASP A 102 0.01 0.29 -12.17
CA ASP A 102 1.40 0.58 -12.57
C ASP A 102 2.42 -0.38 -11.94
N LEU A 103 2.02 -1.12 -10.90
CA LEU A 103 2.84 -2.17 -10.28
C LEU A 103 2.89 -3.46 -11.10
N GLY A 104 2.08 -3.59 -12.16
CA GLY A 104 2.08 -4.77 -13.04
C GLY A 104 1.83 -6.08 -12.27
N ASP A 105 2.71 -7.07 -12.47
CA ASP A 105 2.66 -8.38 -11.77
C ASP A 105 2.89 -8.28 -10.27
N ARG A 106 3.28 -7.10 -9.77
CA ARG A 106 3.46 -6.84 -8.35
C ARG A 106 2.27 -6.12 -7.75
N ALA A 107 1.19 -5.84 -8.49
CA ALA A 107 -0.02 -5.25 -7.95
C ALA A 107 -0.60 -6.14 -6.82
N PRO A 108 -1.22 -5.55 -5.79
CA PRO A 108 -1.78 -6.35 -4.70
C PRO A 108 -2.94 -7.22 -5.17
N TYR A 109 -3.03 -8.43 -4.61
CA TYR A 109 -4.12 -9.36 -4.95
C TYR A 109 -5.45 -8.84 -4.41
N VAL A 110 -5.43 -8.28 -3.21
CA VAL A 110 -6.55 -7.69 -2.47
C VAL A 110 -6.02 -6.54 -1.59
N LEU A 111 -6.86 -5.55 -1.28
CA LEU A 111 -6.59 -4.55 -0.26
C LEU A 111 -7.65 -4.58 0.83
N TRP A 112 -7.22 -4.88 2.05
CA TRP A 112 -8.04 -4.73 3.24
C TRP A 112 -8.13 -3.26 3.62
N ALA A 113 -9.33 -2.79 3.91
CA ALA A 113 -9.64 -1.40 4.24
C ALA A 113 -10.55 -1.33 5.48
N LYS A 114 -10.25 -0.41 6.39
CA LYS A 114 -11.06 -0.08 7.58
C LYS A 114 -11.11 1.44 7.73
N GLY A 115 -12.31 2.01 7.68
CA GLY A 115 -12.53 3.45 7.63
C GLY A 115 -13.04 3.92 6.26
N ALA A 116 -12.70 5.15 5.88
CA ALA A 116 -13.19 5.80 4.66
C ALA A 116 -12.47 5.31 3.39
N ALA A 117 -12.95 4.22 2.79
CA ALA A 117 -12.36 3.65 1.57
C ALA A 117 -12.33 4.63 0.37
N SER A 118 -13.21 5.63 0.35
CA SER A 118 -13.24 6.70 -0.66
C SER A 118 -11.93 7.50 -0.78
N LEU A 119 -11.08 7.50 0.26
CA LEU A 119 -9.74 8.11 0.21
C LEU A 119 -8.80 7.41 -0.78
N LEU A 120 -9.11 6.19 -1.22
CA LEU A 120 -8.34 5.46 -2.21
C LEU A 120 -8.71 5.78 -3.66
N SER A 121 -9.86 6.38 -3.92
CA SER A 121 -10.35 6.69 -5.28
C SER A 121 -10.24 8.16 -5.70
N GLY A 122 -9.86 9.07 -4.80
CA GLY A 122 -9.67 10.49 -5.12
C GLY A 122 -8.50 10.78 -6.09
N SER A 123 -8.28 12.04 -6.47
CA SER A 123 -7.14 12.39 -7.34
C SER A 123 -5.81 12.07 -6.67
N LEU A 124 -4.81 11.67 -7.46
CA LEU A 124 -3.45 11.41 -6.98
C LEU A 124 -2.72 12.72 -6.63
N SER A 125 -3.09 13.83 -7.29
CA SER A 125 -2.58 15.17 -6.96
C SER A 125 -2.92 15.62 -5.54
N ASP A 126 -3.94 15.00 -4.94
CA ASP A 126 -4.47 15.39 -3.63
C ASP A 126 -3.86 14.55 -2.51
N ARG A 127 -2.84 13.75 -2.80
CA ARG A 127 -2.23 12.82 -1.85
C ARG A 127 -0.75 13.11 -1.69
N VAL A 128 -0.29 13.05 -0.46
CA VAL A 128 1.13 13.22 -0.13
C VAL A 128 1.56 12.14 0.84
N THR A 129 2.58 11.37 0.48
CA THR A 129 3.18 10.38 1.36
C THR A 129 4.29 11.03 2.14
N ILE A 130 4.23 10.92 3.46
CA ILE A 130 5.30 11.35 4.35
C ILE A 130 5.87 10.11 5.02
N THR A 131 7.17 9.87 4.81
CA THR A 131 7.92 8.77 5.43
C THR A 131 9.30 9.26 5.87
N GLY A 132 9.96 8.52 6.74
CA GLY A 132 11.26 8.91 7.28
C GLY A 132 11.74 8.02 8.43
N SER A 133 12.67 8.55 9.22
CA SER A 133 13.29 7.82 10.33
C SER A 133 12.27 7.37 11.38
N ARG A 134 12.42 6.12 11.83
CA ARG A 134 11.67 5.56 12.97
C ARG A 134 12.20 6.05 14.32
N ALA A 135 13.46 6.45 14.37
CA ALA A 135 14.13 7.06 15.51
C ALA A 135 14.45 8.52 15.15
N ALA A 136 13.39 9.30 14.89
CA ALA A 136 13.51 10.70 14.57
C ALA A 136 13.82 11.53 15.84
N THR A 137 14.52 12.65 15.68
CA THR A 137 14.67 13.62 16.75
C THR A 137 13.35 14.36 16.98
N HIS A 138 13.16 14.95 18.16
CA HIS A 138 11.99 15.80 18.43
C HIS A 138 11.82 16.91 17.40
N TYR A 139 12.92 17.51 16.94
CA TYR A 139 12.87 18.50 15.86
C TYR A 139 12.34 17.91 14.55
N GLY A 140 12.82 16.72 14.15
CA GLY A 140 12.34 16.04 12.95
C GLY A 140 10.85 15.68 13.03
N GLU A 141 10.39 15.18 14.18
CA GLU A 141 8.97 14.91 14.42
C GLU A 141 8.13 16.18 14.36
N HIS A 142 8.59 17.28 14.98
CA HIS A 142 7.91 18.56 14.96
C HIS A 142 7.74 19.10 13.53
N VAL A 143 8.82 19.12 12.73
CA VAL A 143 8.78 19.56 11.33
C VAL A 143 7.86 18.67 10.48
N ALA A 144 7.88 17.36 10.68
CA ALA A 144 6.99 16.44 9.97
C ALA A 144 5.51 16.68 10.33
N GLY A 145 5.21 16.93 11.60
CA GLY A 145 3.87 17.28 12.06
C GLY A 145 3.39 18.60 11.47
N GLU A 146 4.19 19.66 11.53
CA GLU A 146 3.90 20.98 10.95
C GLU A 146 3.63 20.90 9.43
N LEU A 147 4.48 20.15 8.71
CA LEU A 147 4.30 19.93 7.28
C LEU A 147 2.99 19.21 6.98
N ALA A 148 2.68 18.14 7.71
CA ALA A 148 1.44 17.40 7.55
C ALA A 148 0.20 18.25 7.87
N THR A 149 0.25 19.06 8.92
CA THR A 149 -0.79 20.04 9.27
C THR A 149 -1.02 21.03 8.13
N CYS A 150 0.05 21.63 7.58
CA CYS A 150 -0.04 22.56 6.46
C CYS A 150 -0.69 21.92 5.23
N LEU A 151 -0.26 20.71 4.88
CA LEU A 151 -0.80 19.96 3.74
C LEU A 151 -2.26 19.54 3.96
N ALA A 152 -2.62 19.13 5.16
CA ALA A 152 -3.99 18.80 5.53
C ALA A 152 -4.93 20.02 5.44
N ASN A 153 -4.48 21.20 5.88
CA ASN A 153 -5.22 22.45 5.72
C ASN A 153 -5.39 22.86 4.23
N ALA A 154 -4.50 22.38 3.36
CA ALA A 154 -4.62 22.51 1.91
C ALA A 154 -5.39 21.32 1.27
N GLU A 155 -6.20 20.62 2.05
CA GLU A 155 -7.07 19.51 1.64
C GLU A 155 -6.32 18.31 1.04
N ARG A 156 -5.02 18.17 1.35
CA ARG A 156 -4.24 17.00 0.94
C ARG A 156 -4.42 15.84 1.92
N VAL A 157 -4.58 14.65 1.37
CA VAL A 157 -4.62 13.38 2.10
C VAL A 157 -3.19 12.95 2.43
N ILE A 158 -2.90 12.80 3.72
CA ILE A 158 -1.57 12.36 4.17
C ILE A 158 -1.51 10.84 4.20
N ILE A 159 -0.59 10.25 3.44
CA ILE A 159 -0.33 8.82 3.41
C ILE A 159 0.93 8.51 4.20
N GLY A 160 0.89 7.45 5.00
CA GLY A 160 2.02 6.99 5.78
C GLY A 160 1.88 5.51 6.11
N GLY A 161 2.83 4.99 6.86
CA GLY A 161 2.82 3.61 7.31
C GLY A 161 2.43 3.37 8.75
N GLY A 162 2.18 4.43 9.50
CA GLY A 162 1.97 4.37 10.95
C GLY A 162 3.19 3.93 11.76
N ALA A 163 4.40 3.91 11.19
CA ALA A 163 5.62 3.61 11.95
C ALA A 163 5.93 4.71 12.98
N TYR A 164 6.84 4.42 13.92
CA TYR A 164 7.37 5.43 14.85
C TYR A 164 8.06 6.59 14.11
N GLY A 165 8.33 7.68 14.84
CA GLY A 165 9.06 8.83 14.33
C GLY A 165 8.22 9.65 13.34
N ILE A 166 8.80 9.90 12.17
CA ILE A 166 8.26 10.82 11.15
C ILE A 166 6.82 10.47 10.73
N GLU A 167 6.53 9.19 10.46
CA GLU A 167 5.19 8.77 10.00
C GLU A 167 4.12 9.02 11.07
N ALA A 168 4.41 8.66 12.33
CA ALA A 168 3.48 8.91 13.44
C ALA A 168 3.24 10.40 13.66
N ALA A 169 4.28 11.23 13.56
CA ALA A 169 4.15 12.68 13.68
C ALA A 169 3.31 13.29 12.55
N ALA A 170 3.51 12.83 11.31
CA ALA A 170 2.73 13.27 10.16
C ALA A 170 1.24 12.92 10.30
N HIS A 171 0.91 11.68 10.68
CA HIS A 171 -0.48 11.29 10.94
C HIS A 171 -1.12 12.13 12.06
N ARG A 172 -0.40 12.38 13.16
CA ARG A 172 -0.89 13.23 14.24
C ARG A 172 -1.14 14.66 13.79
N GLY A 173 -0.23 15.24 12.98
CA GLY A 173 -0.39 16.58 12.42
C GLY A 173 -1.65 16.68 11.55
N ALA A 174 -1.83 15.72 10.63
CA ALA A 174 -3.01 15.64 9.77
C ALA A 174 -4.32 15.56 10.58
N LEU A 175 -4.37 14.68 11.59
CA LEU A 175 -5.55 14.51 12.45
C LEU A 175 -5.84 15.76 13.31
N THR A 176 -4.80 16.42 13.82
CA THR A 176 -4.93 17.65 14.62
C THR A 176 -5.52 18.79 13.79
N ALA A 177 -5.18 18.85 12.50
CA ALA A 177 -5.76 19.80 11.55
C ALA A 177 -7.20 19.44 11.11
N GLY A 178 -7.74 18.29 11.54
CA GLY A 178 -9.02 17.78 11.04
C GLY A 178 -8.97 17.28 9.59
N GLY A 179 -7.77 17.05 9.05
CA GLY A 179 -7.56 16.56 7.70
C GLY A 179 -7.68 15.05 7.54
N GLN A 180 -7.54 14.60 6.30
CA GLN A 180 -7.65 13.20 5.90
C GLN A 180 -6.29 12.49 5.97
N THR A 181 -6.26 11.25 6.45
CA THR A 181 -5.04 10.45 6.47
C THR A 181 -5.26 8.96 6.26
N VAL A 182 -4.29 8.32 5.61
CA VAL A 182 -4.30 6.89 5.26
C VAL A 182 -3.04 6.21 5.79
N ALA A 183 -3.19 5.18 6.62
CA ALA A 183 -2.06 4.35 7.07
C ALA A 183 -2.02 3.00 6.34
N VAL A 184 -0.92 2.75 5.62
CA VAL A 184 -0.65 1.49 4.90
C VAL A 184 0.19 0.57 5.79
N LEU A 185 -0.44 -0.45 6.35
CA LEU A 185 0.12 -1.32 7.38
C LEU A 185 0.97 -2.47 6.81
N ALA A 186 1.96 -2.91 7.59
CA ALA A 186 2.82 -4.06 7.25
C ALA A 186 2.24 -5.42 7.67
N GLY A 187 1.23 -5.42 8.54
CA GLY A 187 0.58 -6.62 9.06
C GLY A 187 -0.91 -6.63 8.72
N GLY A 188 -1.66 -7.54 9.34
CA GLY A 188 -3.12 -7.56 9.23
C GLY A 188 -3.73 -6.24 9.71
N ILE A 189 -4.81 -5.80 9.07
CA ILE A 189 -5.45 -4.51 9.37
C ILE A 189 -6.05 -4.43 10.79
N ASP A 190 -6.28 -5.57 11.41
CA ASP A 190 -6.72 -5.78 12.79
C ASP A 190 -5.55 -5.76 13.80
N ARG A 191 -4.30 -5.90 13.36
CA ARG A 191 -3.13 -5.93 14.24
C ARG A 191 -2.39 -4.59 14.27
N ARG A 192 -2.57 -3.85 15.36
CA ARG A 192 -1.90 -2.55 15.57
C ARG A 192 -0.41 -2.78 15.78
N TYR A 193 0.39 -2.25 14.88
CA TYR A 193 1.84 -2.27 15.00
C TYR A 193 2.45 -1.01 14.38
N PRO A 194 3.38 -0.34 15.07
CA PRO A 194 3.93 -0.74 16.36
C PRO A 194 2.96 -0.47 17.54
N ALA A 195 3.10 -1.23 18.63
CA ALA A 195 2.16 -1.18 19.76
C ALA A 195 2.06 0.22 20.41
N GLY A 196 3.16 0.97 20.46
CA GLY A 196 3.15 2.34 20.99
C GLY A 196 2.36 3.35 20.14
N ASN A 197 1.96 2.98 18.92
CA ASN A 197 1.07 3.79 18.07
C ASN A 197 -0.35 3.19 17.99
N ALA A 198 -0.74 2.25 18.86
CA ALA A 198 -2.03 1.57 18.76
C ALA A 198 -3.22 2.56 18.76
N GLU A 199 -3.26 3.49 19.71
CA GLU A 199 -4.32 4.50 19.80
C GLU A 199 -4.36 5.42 18.57
N LEU A 200 -3.18 5.80 18.04
CA LEU A 200 -3.09 6.58 16.81
C LEU A 200 -3.67 5.81 15.62
N LEU A 201 -3.31 4.53 15.46
CA LEU A 201 -3.82 3.69 14.39
C LEU A 201 -5.33 3.45 14.51
N ASP A 202 -5.84 3.27 15.73
CA ASP A 202 -7.28 3.18 15.98
C ASP A 202 -7.99 4.47 15.58
N ARG A 203 -7.46 5.63 15.99
CA ARG A 203 -8.00 6.92 15.58
C ARG A 203 -8.01 7.09 14.06
N ILE A 204 -6.94 6.70 13.37
CA ILE A 204 -6.90 6.71 11.90
C ILE A 204 -7.99 5.79 11.32
N GLY A 205 -8.22 4.61 11.91
CA GLY A 205 -9.29 3.70 11.47
C GLY A 205 -10.70 4.24 11.67
N ASP A 206 -10.89 5.14 12.63
CA ASP A 206 -12.20 5.72 12.95
C ASP A 206 -12.53 6.95 12.08
N VAL A 207 -11.56 7.84 11.84
CA VAL A 207 -11.80 9.12 11.13
C VAL A 207 -11.07 9.26 9.79
N GLY A 208 -10.18 8.32 9.47
CA GLY A 208 -9.42 8.26 8.22
C GLY A 208 -9.54 6.87 7.60
N LEU A 209 -8.42 6.30 7.19
CA LEU A 209 -8.39 4.96 6.59
C LEU A 209 -7.15 4.16 6.99
N LEU A 210 -7.36 2.93 7.43
CA LEU A 210 -6.33 1.90 7.48
C LEU A 210 -6.40 1.03 6.22
N VAL A 211 -5.24 0.69 5.67
CA VAL A 211 -5.12 -0.19 4.50
C VAL A 211 -4.04 -1.25 4.74
N SER A 212 -4.27 -2.47 4.30
CA SER A 212 -3.24 -3.51 4.25
C SER A 212 -3.45 -4.45 3.06
N GLU A 213 -2.38 -4.95 2.47
CA GLU A 213 -2.44 -6.08 1.54
C GLU A 213 -2.43 -7.44 2.27
N ARG A 214 -2.08 -7.44 3.56
CA ARG A 214 -1.99 -8.66 4.35
C ARG A 214 -3.35 -9.03 4.92
N PRO A 215 -3.72 -10.32 4.93
CA PRO A 215 -4.97 -10.75 5.52
C PRO A 215 -5.01 -10.44 7.01
N PRO A 216 -6.21 -10.28 7.59
CA PRO A 216 -6.35 -10.08 9.03
C PRO A 216 -5.59 -11.15 9.82
N GLN A 217 -5.14 -10.77 11.01
CA GLN A 217 -4.33 -11.54 11.96
C GLN A 217 -2.87 -11.75 11.52
N SER A 218 -2.47 -11.28 10.33
CA SER A 218 -1.08 -11.40 9.86
C SER A 218 -0.10 -10.65 10.75
N ALA A 219 0.98 -11.32 11.16
CA ALA A 219 2.07 -10.70 11.88
C ALA A 219 2.87 -9.75 10.98
N PRO A 220 3.26 -8.55 11.46
CA PRO A 220 4.19 -7.69 10.74
C PRO A 220 5.59 -8.32 10.76
N THR A 221 6.24 -8.43 9.60
CA THR A 221 7.63 -8.90 9.49
C THR A 221 8.50 -7.86 8.77
N ARG A 222 9.82 -7.96 8.89
CA ARG A 222 10.76 -7.04 8.20
C ARG A 222 10.53 -7.00 6.68
N GLN A 223 10.26 -8.14 6.06
CA GLN A 223 9.98 -8.23 4.63
C GLN A 223 8.68 -7.49 4.27
N MET A 224 7.65 -7.60 5.10
CA MET A 224 6.37 -6.90 4.86
C MET A 224 6.48 -5.38 4.97
N PHE A 225 7.40 -4.89 5.82
CA PHE A 225 7.71 -3.45 5.86
C PHE A 225 8.30 -2.92 4.56
N LEU A 226 9.13 -3.71 3.87
CA LEU A 226 9.67 -3.31 2.58
C LEU A 226 8.62 -3.45 1.48
N ALA A 227 7.87 -4.57 1.49
CA ALA A 227 6.83 -4.83 0.51
C ALA A 227 5.75 -3.74 0.48
N ARG A 228 5.33 -3.18 1.62
CA ARG A 228 4.28 -2.14 1.65
C ARG A 228 4.73 -0.79 1.08
N HIS A 229 6.03 -0.49 1.01
CA HIS A 229 6.51 0.80 0.49
C HIS A 229 6.10 1.00 -0.97
N ARG A 230 6.03 -0.08 -1.77
CA ARG A 230 5.55 0.00 -3.15
C ARG A 230 4.09 0.48 -3.24
N LEU A 231 3.26 0.13 -2.26
CA LEU A 231 1.85 0.54 -2.22
C LEU A 231 1.75 2.03 -1.90
N MET A 232 2.57 2.50 -0.96
CA MET A 232 2.66 3.92 -0.63
C MET A 232 3.19 4.73 -1.82
N ALA A 233 4.20 4.22 -2.53
CA ALA A 233 4.75 4.87 -3.72
C ALA A 233 3.76 4.90 -4.89
N ALA A 234 3.09 3.78 -5.19
CA ALA A 234 2.09 3.72 -6.26
C ALA A 234 0.84 4.53 -5.92
N SER A 235 0.50 4.69 -4.63
CA SER A 235 -0.59 5.58 -4.19
C SER A 235 -0.30 7.08 -4.39
N LEU A 236 0.93 7.43 -4.78
CA LEU A 236 1.37 8.80 -5.12
C LEU A 236 1.49 9.06 -6.61
N ALA A 237 1.37 8.03 -7.45
CA ALA A 237 1.85 8.12 -8.81
C ALA A 237 0.89 8.93 -9.70
N VAL A 238 1.04 10.26 -9.70
CA VAL A 238 0.74 11.04 -10.91
C VAL A 238 1.42 10.33 -12.06
N LYS A 239 0.65 9.75 -12.99
CA LYS A 239 1.16 9.00 -14.14
C LYS A 239 2.35 9.75 -14.75
N PRO A 240 3.59 9.27 -14.62
CA PRO A 240 4.62 9.71 -15.53
C PRO A 240 4.26 9.06 -16.86
N THR A 241 4.03 9.87 -17.89
CA THR A 241 4.12 9.40 -19.26
C THR A 241 5.54 8.86 -19.48
N GLY A 242 5.75 7.55 -19.27
CA GLY A 242 7.00 6.83 -19.56
C GLY A 242 7.66 6.14 -18.35
N HIS A 243 7.78 4.81 -18.44
CA HIS A 243 8.75 3.91 -17.79
C HIS A 243 9.30 4.30 -16.39
N ALA A 244 8.51 4.19 -15.33
CA ALA A 244 8.96 4.39 -13.93
C ALA A 244 9.19 3.09 -13.14
N ALA A 245 9.38 1.95 -13.81
CA ALA A 245 9.44 0.64 -13.14
C ALA A 245 10.79 0.29 -12.46
N LEU A 246 11.82 1.15 -12.49
CA LEU A 246 13.20 0.75 -12.15
C LEU A 246 13.85 1.41 -10.93
N LEU A 247 13.14 2.18 -10.10
CA LEU A 247 13.76 2.84 -8.93
C LEU A 247 13.43 2.19 -7.57
N TYR A 248 13.11 0.89 -7.56
CA TYR A 248 12.64 0.21 -6.35
C TYR A 248 13.74 -0.32 -5.39
N GLU A 249 15.02 -0.37 -5.80
CA GLU A 249 16.08 -1.03 -4.99
C GLU A 249 17.01 -0.10 -4.18
N TYR A 250 16.89 1.23 -4.29
CA TYR A 250 17.85 2.17 -3.65
C TYR A 250 17.24 3.09 -2.59
N MET A 251 16.16 2.68 -1.92
CA MET A 251 15.50 3.50 -0.89
C MET A 251 15.96 3.15 0.54
N PHE A 252 17.28 3.00 0.73
CA PHE A 252 17.90 2.86 2.05
C PHE A 252 18.79 4.08 2.29
N THR A 253 18.53 4.78 3.40
CA THR A 253 19.30 5.89 4.01
C THR A 253 18.84 7.31 3.60
N CYS A 254 18.17 8.01 4.52
CA CYS A 254 17.81 9.44 4.49
C CYS A 254 17.06 9.96 3.26
N THR A 255 15.75 9.74 3.16
CA THR A 255 14.93 10.54 2.21
C THR A 255 13.51 10.67 2.73
N ILE A 256 13.16 11.90 3.14
CA ILE A 256 11.81 12.45 2.91
C ILE A 256 11.47 12.05 1.48
N VAL A 257 10.40 11.28 1.21
CA VAL A 257 9.97 11.10 -0.20
C VAL A 257 9.56 12.48 -0.68
N PHE A 258 10.53 13.17 -1.25
CA PHE A 258 10.46 14.55 -1.65
C PHE A 258 10.01 14.53 -3.09
N MET A 259 8.81 15.06 -3.34
CA MET A 259 8.63 15.96 -4.46
C MET A 259 9.34 17.28 -4.09
N ALA A 260 10.69 17.27 -4.01
CA ALA A 260 11.53 18.47 -3.81
C ALA A 260 11.66 19.28 -5.10
N THR A 261 10.58 19.43 -5.85
CA THR A 261 10.53 20.39 -6.96
C THR A 261 9.46 21.46 -6.73
N MET A 262 8.65 21.32 -5.68
CA MET A 262 7.76 22.39 -5.20
C MET A 262 7.75 22.35 -3.66
N VAL A 263 8.05 23.48 -3.03
CA VAL A 263 7.84 23.73 -1.59
C VAL A 263 8.88 23.17 -0.60
N VAL A 264 10.14 23.61 -0.72
CA VAL A 264 10.87 24.09 0.47
C VAL A 264 11.14 25.57 0.30
N ARG A 265 10.08 26.34 0.48
CA ARG A 265 10.15 27.70 1.02
C ARG A 265 8.96 27.85 1.96
N CYS A 266 9.01 27.10 3.07
CA CYS A 266 8.19 27.44 4.23
C CYS A 266 8.80 28.70 4.85
N HIS A 267 8.42 29.85 4.33
CA HIS A 267 8.60 31.14 4.97
C HIS A 267 7.25 31.83 4.92
N HIS A 268 6.43 31.52 5.91
CA HIS A 268 5.11 32.09 6.15
C HIS A 268 4.09 31.87 5.02
N CYS A 269 3.07 31.08 5.34
CA CYS A 269 1.82 30.90 4.61
C CYS A 269 1.40 32.16 3.80
N LYS A 270 1.66 32.16 2.49
CA LYS A 270 1.01 32.99 1.46
C LYS A 270 1.31 32.39 0.09
N VAL A 271 0.30 31.75 -0.48
CA VAL A 271 0.31 31.18 -1.84
C VAL A 271 -0.05 32.30 -2.81
N ASP A 272 0.82 32.60 -3.77
CA ASP A 272 0.53 33.46 -4.93
C ASP A 272 1.11 32.82 -6.20
N ASP A 273 0.23 32.44 -7.13
CA ASP A 273 0.48 31.52 -8.25
C ASP A 273 1.31 32.07 -9.43
N ASN A 274 1.72 33.35 -9.42
CA ASN A 274 2.11 34.04 -10.66
C ASN A 274 3.62 34.27 -10.90
N LYS A 275 4.53 33.64 -10.14
CA LYS A 275 6.00 33.83 -10.28
C LYS A 275 6.80 32.58 -10.66
N MET A 276 6.14 31.54 -11.17
CA MET A 276 6.74 30.21 -11.34
C MET A 276 7.60 30.02 -12.62
N ARG A 277 7.87 31.06 -13.44
CA ARG A 277 8.41 30.85 -14.81
C ARG A 277 9.85 31.28 -15.11
N THR A 278 10.59 32.01 -14.27
CA THR A 278 11.76 32.76 -14.79
C THR A 278 13.18 32.41 -14.32
N ASN A 279 13.45 31.59 -13.30
CA ASN A 279 14.84 31.37 -12.85
C ASN A 279 15.17 29.88 -12.68
N MET A 280 15.67 29.23 -13.74
CA MET A 280 15.95 27.79 -13.77
C MET A 280 17.40 27.43 -14.17
N THR A 281 18.37 28.35 -14.11
CA THR A 281 19.69 28.10 -14.75
C THR A 281 20.94 28.01 -13.88
N ASN A 282 21.01 28.38 -12.60
CA ASN A 282 22.31 28.37 -11.90
C ASN A 282 22.21 27.96 -10.42
N GLY A 283 22.83 26.83 -10.05
CA GLY A 283 23.10 26.52 -8.64
C GLY A 283 23.20 25.04 -8.27
N CYS A 284 24.06 24.27 -8.95
CA CYS A 284 24.43 22.92 -8.50
C CYS A 284 25.96 22.77 -8.52
N GLU A 285 26.66 23.57 -7.73
CA GLU A 285 28.03 23.30 -7.30
C GLU A 285 28.21 23.79 -5.86
N ARG A 286 28.80 22.93 -5.03
CA ARG A 286 29.27 23.13 -3.64
C ARG A 286 28.23 22.89 -2.54
N SER A 287 28.28 21.71 -1.93
CA SER A 287 28.65 21.43 -0.52
C SER A 287 28.16 20.05 -0.11
#